data_AF-A0A0T6B2T6-F1
#
_entry.id   AF-A0A0T6B2T6-F1
#
_cell.length_a   1.000
_cell.length_b   1.000
_cell.length_c   1.000
_cell.angle_alpha   90.00
_cell.angle_beta   90.00
_cell.angle_gamma   90.00
#
_symmetry.space_group_name_H-M   'P 1'
#
loop_
_entity.id
_entity.type
_entity.pdbx_description
1 polymer ?
#
loop_
_entity_poly.entity_id
_entity_poly.type
_entity_poly.pdbx_seq_one_letter_code
_entity_poly.pdbx_strand_id
1 'polypeptide(L)'
;MTDYKIGQRVEVTSKDVQGVIAFYGPTQFATGRWLGIILDEPKGKNNGSIRDHVYFQCEDNYGMFVRPGQVALLDENGKRIEPNEGSKLRSRQSISRMSLTSSRQSLVGSRTSLMGSRQSLSGSRSHLASPSVERPPEPEMISQIPKRASFVETGFVETLKPQFTPGQPLTSTPITSMEEKISNLQLQQEIENRNQQIKDLTEKLDTLKVKRQEDKERLKDYDKLKIQLEQLIEFKAKIMESQASLQREVQKAKLDAKDAIEARETHAEEVADLADAVEMATVEKEMAEEKAETLQLELDVCREKLEEVTLDLEILKAELQNRTGSGTSK
;
A
#
# COMPACT_ATOMS: atom_id res chain seq x y z
N MET A 1 -13.96 -10.14 17.11
CA MET A 1 -12.72 -9.34 17.24
C MET A 1 -11.75 -10.16 18.07
N THR A 2 -10.61 -10.56 17.52
CA THR A 2 -9.64 -11.43 18.22
C THR A 2 -9.11 -10.71 19.45
N ASP A 3 -9.23 -11.34 20.61
CA ASP A 3 -8.74 -10.79 21.88
C ASP A 3 -7.30 -11.26 22.11
N TYR A 4 -6.36 -10.32 22.19
CA TYR A 4 -4.93 -10.58 22.36
C TYR A 4 -4.55 -10.50 23.84
N LYS A 5 -3.88 -11.53 24.34
CA LYS A 5 -3.41 -11.60 25.72
C LYS A 5 -1.89 -11.66 25.77
N ILE A 6 -1.32 -10.94 26.73
CA ILE A 6 0.11 -11.04 27.06
C ILE A 6 0.42 -12.49 27.44
N GLY A 7 1.55 -13.01 26.96
CA GLY A 7 1.98 -14.41 27.11
C GLY A 7 1.53 -15.34 25.99
N GLN A 8 0.66 -14.91 25.07
CA GLN A 8 0.24 -15.76 23.94
C GLN A 8 1.33 -15.91 22.88
N ARG A 9 1.43 -17.12 22.33
CA ARG A 9 2.28 -17.45 21.17
C ARG A 9 1.65 -16.88 19.91
N VAL A 10 2.48 -16.20 19.12
CA VAL A 10 2.09 -15.59 17.86
C VAL A 10 3.14 -15.78 16.80
N GLU A 11 2.68 -15.79 15.55
CA GLU A 11 3.51 -15.72 14.37
C GLU A 11 3.30 -14.38 13.67
N VAL A 12 4.39 -13.72 13.30
CA VAL A 12 4.35 -12.49 12.51
C VAL A 12 4.27 -12.86 11.02
N THR A 13 3.06 -12.79 10.46
CA THR A 13 2.72 -13.29 9.10
C THR A 13 3.62 -12.72 8.00
N SER A 14 4.15 -11.50 8.15
CA SER A 14 5.00 -10.87 7.11
C SER A 14 6.43 -11.40 7.07
N LYS A 15 6.91 -12.06 8.14
CA LYS A 15 8.31 -12.46 8.28
C LYS A 15 8.50 -13.94 8.62
N ASP A 16 7.41 -14.66 8.88
CA ASP A 16 7.44 -16.07 9.29
C ASP A 16 8.35 -16.27 10.53
N VAL A 17 8.16 -15.40 11.54
CA VAL A 17 8.90 -15.43 12.80
C VAL A 17 7.92 -15.53 13.94
N GLN A 18 8.22 -16.40 14.88
CA GLN A 18 7.39 -16.66 16.06
C GLN A 18 7.92 -15.93 17.29
N GLY A 19 7.02 -15.72 18.23
CA GLY A 19 7.34 -15.11 19.51
C GLY A 19 6.17 -15.09 20.47
N VAL A 20 6.33 -14.33 21.54
CA VAL A 20 5.35 -14.20 22.62
C VAL A 20 4.94 -12.74 22.75
N ILE A 21 3.64 -12.47 22.87
CA ILE A 21 3.15 -11.12 23.16
C ILE A 21 3.61 -10.69 24.56
N ALA A 22 4.39 -9.62 24.65
CA ALA A 22 4.83 -9.02 25.91
C ALA A 22 4.13 -7.70 26.23
N PHE A 23 3.51 -7.05 25.23
CA PHE A 23 2.76 -5.81 25.40
C PHE A 23 1.57 -5.75 24.44
N TYR A 24 0.43 -5.22 24.90
CA TYR A 24 -0.71 -4.90 24.04
C TYR A 24 -1.37 -3.60 24.49
N GLY A 25 -1.32 -2.56 23.66
CA GLY A 25 -1.84 -1.25 24.07
C GLY A 25 -1.47 -0.08 23.16
N PRO A 26 -1.86 1.16 23.53
CA PRO A 26 -1.40 2.38 22.88
C PRO A 26 0.10 2.60 23.11
N THR A 27 0.75 3.32 22.20
CA THR A 27 2.20 3.60 22.28
C THR A 27 2.49 5.09 22.06
N GLN A 28 3.63 5.56 22.54
CA GLN A 28 4.04 6.96 22.37
C GLN A 28 4.64 7.25 20.98
N PHE A 29 5.23 6.25 20.34
CA PHE A 29 5.88 6.44 19.04
C PHE A 29 4.88 6.47 17.86
N ALA A 30 3.68 5.91 18.04
CA ALA A 30 2.63 5.90 17.02
C ALA A 30 1.23 5.69 17.61
N THR A 31 0.22 6.26 16.97
CA THR A 31 -1.19 6.17 17.36
C THR A 31 -1.77 4.75 17.18
N GLY A 32 -2.89 4.47 17.84
CA GLY A 32 -3.60 3.18 17.78
C GLY A 32 -2.97 2.10 18.67
N ARG A 33 -3.57 0.90 18.67
CA ARG A 33 -3.06 -0.26 19.44
C ARG A 33 -1.92 -0.96 18.71
N TRP A 34 -0.94 -1.41 19.49
CA TRP A 34 0.22 -2.16 19.04
C TRP A 34 0.43 -3.40 19.90
N LEU A 35 1.01 -4.42 19.29
CA LEU A 35 1.52 -5.60 19.97
C LEU A 35 3.04 -5.49 20.04
N GLY A 36 3.59 -5.54 21.25
CA GLY A 36 5.00 -5.78 21.49
C GLY A 36 5.24 -7.27 21.65
N ILE A 37 6.11 -7.83 20.82
CA ILE A 37 6.40 -9.27 20.75
C ILE A 37 7.88 -9.47 21.08
N ILE A 38 8.16 -10.41 21.97
CA ILE A 38 9.50 -10.96 22.18
C ILE A 38 9.61 -12.15 21.24
N LEU A 39 10.47 -12.04 20.23
CA LEU A 39 10.68 -13.10 19.24
C LEU A 39 11.50 -14.25 19.85
N ASP A 40 11.45 -15.41 19.23
CA ASP A 40 12.31 -16.54 19.60
C ASP A 40 13.72 -16.43 19.02
N GLU A 41 13.87 -15.64 17.95
CA GLU A 41 15.11 -15.43 17.22
C GLU A 41 15.48 -13.94 17.17
N PRO A 42 16.76 -13.57 17.02
CA PRO A 42 17.24 -12.17 16.99
C PRO A 42 16.92 -11.47 15.65
N LYS A 43 15.64 -11.47 15.26
CA LYS A 43 15.08 -10.87 14.02
C LYS A 43 14.22 -9.63 14.31
N GLY A 44 14.25 -9.16 15.55
CA GLY A 44 13.60 -7.98 16.09
C GLY A 44 14.26 -6.67 15.66
N LYS A 45 13.79 -5.58 16.25
CA LYS A 45 14.23 -4.20 15.95
C LYS A 45 14.64 -3.42 17.19
N ASN A 46 14.34 -3.93 18.38
CA ASN A 46 14.57 -3.28 19.67
C ASN A 46 14.72 -4.35 20.74
N ASN A 47 14.93 -3.92 21.98
CA ASN A 47 14.99 -4.75 23.18
C ASN A 47 13.76 -4.55 24.10
N GLY A 48 12.66 -4.05 23.52
CA GLY A 48 11.44 -3.69 24.23
C GLY A 48 11.36 -2.22 24.67
N SER A 49 12.41 -1.43 24.40
CA SER A 49 12.44 0.01 24.60
C SER A 49 12.42 0.79 23.29
N ILE A 50 11.65 1.89 23.21
CA ILE A 50 11.61 2.80 22.05
C ILE A 50 11.63 4.25 22.53
N ARG A 51 12.65 5.02 22.12
CA ARG A 51 12.83 6.46 22.46
C ARG A 51 12.65 6.71 23.97
N ASP A 52 13.47 6.03 24.77
CA ASP A 52 13.51 6.13 26.24
C ASP A 52 12.25 5.63 26.99
N HIS A 53 11.26 5.08 26.27
CA HIS A 53 10.11 4.41 26.88
C HIS A 53 10.24 2.90 26.79
N VAL A 54 10.30 2.26 27.97
CA VAL A 54 10.33 0.80 28.12
C VAL A 54 8.90 0.27 28.14
N TYR A 55 8.57 -0.67 27.25
CA TYR A 55 7.26 -1.33 27.22
C TYR A 55 7.34 -2.75 27.76
N PHE A 56 8.44 -3.45 27.45
CA PHE A 56 8.77 -4.78 27.95
C PHE A 56 10.30 -4.94 27.93
N GLN A 57 10.83 -6.00 28.55
CA GLN A 57 12.26 -6.28 28.60
C GLN A 57 12.58 -7.55 27.81
N CYS A 58 13.58 -7.48 26.93
CA CYS A 58 14.16 -8.63 26.24
C CYS A 58 15.59 -8.34 25.79
N GLU A 59 16.24 -9.33 25.14
CA GLU A 59 17.55 -9.15 24.54
C GLU A 59 17.53 -8.22 23.32
N ASP A 60 18.69 -7.66 22.98
CA ASP A 60 18.84 -6.81 21.80
C ASP A 60 18.48 -7.56 20.52
N ASN A 61 17.67 -6.93 19.68
CA ASN A 61 17.11 -7.50 18.46
C ASN A 61 16.10 -8.64 18.67
N TYR A 62 15.49 -8.80 19.84
CA TYR A 62 14.37 -9.74 20.04
C TYR A 62 13.01 -9.04 20.10
N GLY A 63 12.95 -7.77 20.47
CA GLY A 63 11.72 -7.00 20.55
C GLY A 63 11.22 -6.52 19.18
N MET A 64 9.91 -6.68 18.94
CA MET A 64 9.24 -6.18 17.74
C MET A 64 7.87 -5.60 18.06
N PHE A 65 7.55 -4.44 17.47
CA PHE A 65 6.21 -3.87 17.51
C PHE A 65 5.49 -4.05 16.17
N VAL A 66 4.29 -4.61 16.21
CA VAL A 66 3.45 -4.87 15.04
C VAL A 66 1.99 -4.51 15.31
N ARG A 67 1.20 -4.39 14.24
CA ARG A 67 -0.26 -4.20 14.35
C ARG A 67 -0.96 -5.54 14.58
N PRO A 68 -2.13 -5.54 15.26
CA PRO A 68 -2.97 -6.73 15.41
C PRO A 68 -3.27 -7.51 14.13
N GLY A 69 -3.39 -6.85 12.96
CA GLY A 69 -3.62 -7.54 11.69
C GLY A 69 -2.38 -8.22 11.08
N GLN A 70 -1.21 -8.09 11.70
CA GLN A 70 0.07 -8.61 11.21
C GLN A 70 0.52 -9.87 11.98
N VAL A 71 -0.32 -10.39 12.86
CA VAL A 71 -0.04 -11.57 13.67
C VAL A 71 -1.11 -12.64 13.48
N ALA A 72 -0.69 -13.89 13.60
CA ALA A 72 -1.57 -15.03 13.75
C ALA A 72 -1.35 -15.67 15.13
N LEU A 73 -2.42 -16.06 15.81
CA LEU A 73 -2.32 -16.78 17.09
C LEU A 73 -1.85 -18.21 16.84
N LEU A 74 -0.98 -18.71 17.72
CA LEU A 74 -0.52 -20.10 17.70
C LEU A 74 -1.06 -20.86 18.91
N ASP A 75 -1.36 -22.14 18.73
CA ASP A 75 -1.66 -23.06 19.83
C ASP A 75 -0.39 -23.53 20.54
N GLU A 76 -0.53 -24.33 21.61
CA GLU A 76 0.60 -24.86 22.37
C GLU A 76 1.51 -25.78 21.53
N ASN A 77 1.03 -26.26 20.38
CA ASN A 77 1.80 -27.09 19.45
C ASN A 77 2.44 -26.26 18.32
N GLY A 78 2.38 -24.93 18.40
CA GLY A 78 2.93 -24.03 17.39
C GLY A 78 2.14 -23.97 16.08
N LYS A 79 0.90 -24.47 16.07
CA LYS A 79 0.02 -24.45 14.91
C LYS A 79 -0.86 -23.20 14.93
N ARG A 80 -1.05 -22.60 13.76
CA ARG A 80 -1.91 -21.42 13.58
C ARG A 80 -3.37 -21.73 13.97
N ILE A 81 -3.90 -20.94 14.89
CA ILE A 81 -5.30 -20.93 15.28
C ILE A 81 -6.04 -20.10 14.24
N GLU A 82 -6.71 -20.78 13.31
CA GLU A 82 -7.64 -20.12 12.41
C GLU A 82 -8.84 -19.61 13.22
N PRO A 83 -9.25 -18.33 13.06
CA PRO A 83 -10.42 -17.81 13.72
C PRO A 83 -11.65 -18.58 13.21
N ASN A 84 -12.24 -19.37 14.11
CA ASN A 84 -13.47 -20.11 13.86
C ASN A 84 -14.64 -19.12 13.69
N GLU A 85 -14.89 -18.69 12.46
CA GLU A 85 -16.17 -18.10 12.06
C GLU A 85 -17.22 -19.23 12.11
N GLY A 86 -18.04 -19.22 13.17
CA GLY A 86 -19.34 -19.90 13.17
C GLY A 86 -19.48 -21.07 14.15
N SER A 87 -19.93 -20.77 15.36
CA SER A 87 -20.79 -21.70 16.09
C SER A 87 -22.21 -21.66 15.51
N LYS A 88 -22.48 -22.51 14.50
CA LYS A 88 -23.82 -23.09 14.29
C LYS A 88 -23.67 -24.59 14.07
N LEU A 89 -24.65 -25.31 14.62
CA LEU A 89 -24.60 -26.70 15.02
C LEU A 89 -24.43 -27.70 13.86
N ARG A 90 -23.67 -28.76 14.17
CA ARG A 90 -23.86 -30.18 13.84
C ARG A 90 -24.81 -30.52 12.68
N SER A 91 -24.27 -31.20 11.66
CA SER A 91 -24.54 -32.63 11.50
C SER A 91 -23.43 -33.30 10.68
N ARG A 92 -23.06 -34.49 11.14
CA ARG A 92 -22.15 -35.42 10.47
C ARG A 92 -22.92 -36.02 9.30
N GLN A 93 -22.32 -36.06 8.12
CA GLN A 93 -22.29 -37.29 7.34
C GLN A 93 -21.09 -37.30 6.41
N SER A 94 -20.24 -38.29 6.66
CA SER A 94 -19.11 -38.70 5.86
C SER A 94 -19.59 -39.30 4.54
N ILE A 95 -19.10 -38.80 3.41
CA ILE A 95 -18.99 -39.61 2.18
C ILE A 95 -17.64 -39.30 1.53
N SER A 96 -16.73 -40.25 1.75
CA SER A 96 -15.80 -40.85 0.81
C SER A 96 -15.19 -40.00 -0.30
N ARG A 97 -13.87 -39.87 -0.17
CA ARG A 97 -12.89 -39.56 -1.22
C ARG A 97 -13.16 -40.36 -2.50
N MET A 98 -13.15 -39.67 -3.65
CA MET A 98 -12.71 -40.27 -4.91
C MET A 98 -11.75 -39.30 -5.59
N SER A 99 -10.49 -39.72 -5.66
CA SER A 99 -9.48 -39.12 -6.54
C SER A 99 -9.78 -39.50 -7.97
N LEU A 100 -9.72 -38.53 -8.89
CA LEU A 100 -9.57 -38.80 -10.31
C LEU A 100 -8.38 -38.00 -10.83
N THR A 101 -7.27 -38.73 -10.89
CA THR A 101 -6.17 -38.51 -11.79
C THR A 101 -6.69 -38.60 -13.23
N SER A 102 -6.44 -37.59 -14.07
CA SER A 102 -6.14 -37.89 -15.46
C SER A 102 -5.33 -36.78 -16.10
N SER A 103 -4.15 -37.20 -16.52
CA SER A 103 -3.18 -36.49 -17.34
C SER A 103 -3.80 -35.97 -18.63
N ARG A 104 -3.48 -34.72 -18.99
CA ARG A 104 -3.12 -34.38 -20.37
C ARG A 104 -1.93 -33.44 -20.39
N GLN A 105 -0.80 -34.03 -20.77
CA GLN A 105 0.41 -33.37 -21.24
C GLN A 105 0.08 -32.54 -22.50
N SER A 106 0.44 -31.26 -22.44
CA SER A 106 1.48 -30.59 -23.26
C SER A 106 1.10 -30.20 -24.68
N LEU A 107 1.09 -28.88 -24.96
CA LEU A 107 1.89 -28.24 -26.01
C LEU A 107 2.19 -26.78 -25.58
N VAL A 108 3.42 -26.49 -25.14
CA VAL A 108 4.49 -25.73 -25.84
C VAL A 108 4.16 -24.26 -26.12
N GLY A 109 4.97 -23.33 -25.58
CA GLY A 109 4.92 -21.91 -25.96
C GLY A 109 5.70 -20.94 -25.07
N SER A 110 7.02 -21.13 -24.97
CA SER A 110 8.08 -20.32 -24.35
C SER A 110 7.87 -18.80 -24.16
N ARG A 111 8.36 -18.28 -23.02
CA ARG A 111 9.34 -17.16 -22.90
C ARG A 111 9.73 -16.97 -21.42
N THR A 112 10.90 -17.49 -21.01
CA THR A 112 12.15 -16.73 -20.74
C THR A 112 12.00 -15.67 -19.64
N SER A 113 12.51 -15.95 -18.43
CA SER A 113 13.72 -15.31 -17.83
C SER A 113 13.43 -13.95 -17.17
N LEU A 114 13.89 -13.55 -15.97
CA LEU A 114 14.84 -14.02 -14.97
C LEU A 114 14.62 -13.18 -13.69
N MET A 115 14.81 -13.81 -12.53
CA MET A 115 15.56 -13.40 -11.32
C MET A 115 15.76 -11.91 -10.94
N GLY A 116 15.78 -11.68 -9.62
CA GLY A 116 16.62 -10.65 -8.97
C GLY A 116 15.84 -9.70 -8.05
N SER A 117 15.44 -10.11 -6.85
CA SER A 117 16.19 -9.91 -5.59
C SER A 117 16.39 -8.45 -5.14
N ARG A 118 15.97 -8.23 -3.88
CA ARG A 118 16.51 -7.30 -2.86
C ARG A 118 16.02 -5.84 -2.89
N GLN A 119 15.30 -5.45 -1.82
CA GLN A 119 15.80 -4.65 -0.67
C GLN A 119 15.97 -3.18 -1.07
N SER A 120 15.58 -2.14 -0.35
CA SER A 120 14.89 -1.89 0.92
C SER A 120 14.99 -0.36 1.11
N LEU A 121 14.27 0.18 2.10
CA LEU A 121 14.42 1.52 2.71
C LEU A 121 13.66 2.64 1.95
N SER A 122 12.61 3.25 2.51
CA SER A 122 12.55 4.05 3.76
C SER A 122 13.62 5.14 3.74
N GLY A 123 13.31 6.44 3.82
CA GLY A 123 12.05 7.11 4.03
C GLY A 123 12.30 8.61 4.09
N SER A 124 11.23 9.35 3.89
CA SER A 124 10.84 10.56 4.62
C SER A 124 11.93 11.48 5.18
N ARG A 125 12.00 12.71 4.64
CA ARG A 125 11.85 13.93 5.46
C ARG A 125 11.58 15.20 4.64
N SER A 126 10.33 15.63 4.74
CA SER A 126 9.88 16.97 5.11
C SER A 126 10.92 18.09 5.32
N HIS A 127 10.69 19.16 4.54
CA HIS A 127 10.53 20.56 4.96
C HIS A 127 11.74 21.32 5.55
N LEU A 128 12.14 22.39 4.86
CA LEU A 128 12.22 23.80 5.32
C LEU A 128 12.86 24.61 4.16
N ALA A 129 12.10 25.40 3.42
CA ALA A 129 11.79 26.82 3.69
C ALA A 129 13.02 27.73 3.54
N SER A 130 13.09 28.41 2.39
CA SER A 130 13.87 29.63 2.18
C SER A 130 13.36 30.75 3.08
N PRO A 131 14.20 31.78 3.31
CA PRO A 131 13.70 33.12 3.06
C PRO A 131 14.62 33.96 2.18
N SER A 132 13.93 34.85 1.49
CA SER A 132 14.36 35.90 0.57
C SER A 132 15.40 36.86 1.14
N VAL A 133 16.24 37.42 0.26
CA VAL A 133 17.04 38.61 0.55
C VAL A 133 16.61 39.74 -0.39
N GLU A 134 16.36 40.89 0.23
CA GLU A 134 16.05 42.19 -0.32
C GLU A 134 17.18 42.80 -1.20
N ARG A 135 16.72 43.68 -2.09
CA ARG A 135 17.35 44.60 -3.06
C ARG A 135 17.63 45.97 -2.35
N PRO A 136 18.19 47.09 -2.91
CA PRO A 136 19.26 47.49 -3.90
C PRO A 136 20.28 48.48 -3.21
N PRO A 137 20.99 49.50 -3.81
CA PRO A 137 21.14 49.97 -5.22
C PRO A 137 22.57 50.30 -5.72
N GLU A 138 22.64 50.57 -7.03
CA GLU A 138 23.76 51.17 -7.77
C GLU A 138 24.01 52.66 -7.40
N PRO A 139 25.11 53.26 -7.91
CA PRO A 139 24.97 54.02 -9.16
C PRO A 139 26.11 53.83 -10.19
N GLU A 140 25.72 53.99 -11.46
CA GLU A 140 26.54 54.12 -12.67
C GLU A 140 27.38 55.41 -12.70
N MET A 141 28.55 55.37 -13.38
CA MET A 141 28.77 56.15 -14.61
C MET A 141 30.12 55.84 -15.32
N ILE A 142 29.99 55.28 -16.54
CA ILE A 142 30.53 55.71 -17.86
C ILE A 142 32.07 55.81 -18.08
N SER A 143 32.63 54.95 -18.94
CA SER A 143 32.97 55.32 -20.34
C SER A 143 33.71 54.22 -21.14
N GLN A 144 33.09 53.84 -22.27
CA GLN A 144 33.67 53.72 -23.61
C GLN A 144 34.73 52.63 -23.92
N ILE A 145 34.29 51.65 -24.73
CA ILE A 145 35.09 50.79 -25.60
C ILE A 145 35.12 51.45 -26.99
N PRO A 146 36.17 51.26 -27.82
CA PRO A 146 35.98 50.30 -28.92
C PRO A 146 37.22 49.45 -29.30
N LYS A 147 36.94 48.16 -29.57
CA LYS A 147 37.30 47.36 -30.76
C LYS A 147 38.78 46.96 -31.04
N ARG A 148 38.98 45.63 -30.97
CA ARG A 148 39.30 44.68 -32.09
C ARG A 148 40.73 44.10 -32.20
N ALA A 149 40.71 42.80 -32.53
CA ALA A 149 41.63 41.98 -33.35
C ALA A 149 42.89 41.37 -32.71
N SER A 150 42.75 40.06 -32.42
CA SER A 150 43.56 38.96 -32.97
C SER A 150 44.94 39.31 -33.54
N PHE A 151 45.95 38.96 -32.76
CA PHE A 151 47.37 38.93 -33.11
C PHE A 151 47.68 37.73 -34.02
N VAL A 152 48.32 37.99 -35.15
CA VAL A 152 48.88 37.01 -36.08
C VAL A 152 50.41 37.05 -35.99
N GLU A 153 50.96 35.85 -35.96
CA GLU A 153 52.34 35.40 -35.99
C GLU A 153 53.28 36.22 -36.92
N THR A 154 54.35 36.76 -36.33
CA THR A 154 55.40 37.50 -37.04
C THR A 154 56.52 36.57 -37.48
N GLY A 155 56.61 36.32 -38.78
CA GLY A 155 57.82 35.85 -39.45
C GLY A 155 58.30 36.93 -40.42
N PHE A 156 59.32 37.69 -40.04
CA PHE A 156 60.13 38.46 -40.99
C PHE A 156 61.50 38.76 -40.39
N VAL A 157 62.53 38.21 -41.04
CA VAL A 157 63.95 38.45 -40.79
C VAL A 157 64.36 39.58 -41.70
N GLU A 158 64.80 40.71 -41.13
CA GLU A 158 65.44 41.78 -41.90
C GLU A 158 66.86 42.02 -41.38
N THR A 159 67.79 41.53 -42.17
CA THR A 159 69.23 41.76 -42.09
C THR A 159 69.57 43.20 -42.47
N LEU A 160 70.00 44.01 -41.51
CA LEU A 160 70.73 45.25 -41.78
C LEU A 160 72.04 45.27 -41.00
N LYS A 161 73.14 45.25 -41.76
CA LYS A 161 74.53 45.39 -41.30
C LYS A 161 74.77 46.82 -40.76
N PRO A 162 75.47 47.00 -39.63
CA PRO A 162 76.22 48.22 -39.41
C PRO A 162 77.64 48.07 -39.98
N GLN A 163 78.03 49.04 -40.82
CA GLN A 163 79.44 49.34 -41.14
C GLN A 163 80.16 49.75 -39.85
N PHE A 164 81.32 49.14 -39.60
CA PHE A 164 82.22 49.51 -38.51
C PHE A 164 83.38 50.33 -39.07
N THR A 165 83.44 51.60 -38.69
CA THR A 165 84.58 52.51 -38.93
C THR A 165 85.42 52.57 -37.64
N PRO A 166 86.70 52.16 -37.62
CA PRO A 166 87.53 52.26 -36.43
C PRO A 166 88.04 53.70 -36.25
N GLY A 167 87.62 54.37 -35.18
CA GLY A 167 88.03 55.73 -34.86
C GLY A 167 88.01 56.00 -33.35
N GLN A 168 89.19 55.84 -32.74
CA GLN A 168 89.75 56.34 -31.47
C GLN A 168 88.89 56.57 -30.19
N PRO A 169 89.49 56.30 -29.01
CA PRO A 169 88.84 56.46 -27.72
C PRO A 169 88.91 57.93 -27.25
N LEU A 170 87.75 58.48 -26.90
CA LEU A 170 87.66 59.73 -26.15
C LEU A 170 87.16 59.43 -24.73
N THR A 171 88.09 59.53 -23.78
CA THR A 171 88.00 60.22 -22.47
C THR A 171 86.74 60.10 -21.59
N SER A 172 87.01 59.87 -20.28
CA SER A 172 86.25 60.28 -19.07
C SER A 172 84.99 59.46 -18.73
N THR A 173 84.65 59.01 -17.51
CA THR A 173 85.05 59.28 -16.10
C THR A 173 84.71 58.02 -15.25
N PRO A 174 85.37 57.75 -14.10
CA PRO A 174 84.97 56.68 -13.19
C PRO A 174 84.04 57.20 -12.09
N ILE A 175 82.76 57.47 -12.40
CA ILE A 175 81.76 57.81 -11.36
C ILE A 175 80.44 57.02 -11.53
N THR A 176 80.11 56.49 -12.72
CA THR A 176 78.79 55.87 -12.98
C THR A 176 78.61 54.41 -12.51
N SER A 177 79.66 53.74 -12.02
CA SER A 177 79.61 52.29 -11.70
C SER A 177 78.77 51.94 -10.46
N MET A 178 78.61 52.87 -9.50
CA MET A 178 77.77 52.63 -8.31
C MET A 178 76.29 52.87 -8.58
N GLU A 179 75.93 53.93 -9.33
CA GLU A 179 74.53 54.22 -9.66
C GLU A 179 73.92 53.16 -10.58
N GLU A 180 74.67 52.66 -11.58
CA GLU A 180 74.19 51.54 -12.42
C GLU A 180 73.98 50.24 -11.64
N LYS A 181 74.80 49.96 -10.62
CA LYS A 181 74.63 48.80 -9.74
C LYS A 181 73.39 48.94 -8.87
N ILE A 182 73.12 50.14 -8.36
CA ILE A 182 71.92 50.43 -7.56
C ILE A 182 70.66 50.28 -8.42
N SER A 183 70.66 50.83 -9.63
CA SER A 183 69.54 50.67 -10.58
C SER A 183 69.33 49.22 -11.02
N ASN A 184 70.40 48.47 -11.28
CA ASN A 184 70.28 47.03 -11.58
C ASN A 184 69.71 46.24 -10.39
N LEU A 185 70.13 46.55 -9.16
CA LEU A 185 69.63 45.87 -7.98
C LEU A 185 68.13 46.17 -7.73
N GLN A 186 67.70 47.41 -7.94
CA GLN A 186 66.28 47.80 -7.90
C GLN A 186 65.45 47.10 -8.98
N LEU A 187 65.96 47.06 -10.21
CA LEU A 187 65.31 46.36 -11.31
C LEU A 187 65.17 44.86 -11.01
N GLN A 188 66.18 44.27 -10.38
CA GLN A 188 66.19 42.86 -10.01
C GLN A 188 65.20 42.56 -8.88
N GLN A 189 65.08 43.45 -7.88
CA GLN A 189 64.01 43.37 -6.87
C GLN A 189 62.61 43.48 -7.49
N GLU A 190 62.43 44.35 -8.49
CA GLU A 190 61.13 44.50 -9.14
C GLU A 190 60.78 43.30 -10.02
N ILE A 191 61.76 42.69 -10.69
CA ILE A 191 61.59 41.42 -11.41
C ILE A 191 61.20 40.30 -10.44
N GLU A 192 61.87 40.21 -9.29
CA GLU A 192 61.55 39.23 -8.24
C GLU A 192 60.11 39.39 -7.74
N ASN A 193 59.69 40.63 -7.46
CA ASN A 193 58.34 40.94 -6.98
C ASN A 193 57.28 40.61 -8.06
N ARG A 194 57.54 40.97 -9.32
CA ARG A 194 56.65 40.61 -10.44
C ARG A 194 56.58 39.10 -10.65
N ASN A 195 57.70 38.38 -10.53
CA ASN A 195 57.73 36.92 -10.61
C ASN A 195 56.91 36.28 -9.49
N GLN A 196 57.01 36.81 -8.26
CA GLN A 196 56.19 36.35 -7.14
C GLN A 196 54.70 36.61 -7.40
N GLN A 197 54.34 37.79 -7.93
CA GLN A 197 52.96 38.11 -8.27
C GLN A 197 52.41 37.20 -9.38
N ILE A 198 53.22 36.89 -10.41
CA ILE A 198 52.86 35.94 -11.47
C ILE A 198 52.62 34.55 -10.86
N LYS A 199 53.47 34.10 -9.93
CA LYS A 199 53.30 32.82 -9.23
C LYS A 199 52.00 32.79 -8.43
N ASP A 200 51.74 33.79 -7.60
CA ASP A 200 50.52 33.87 -6.77
C ASP A 200 49.24 33.92 -7.64
N LEU A 201 49.28 34.66 -8.75
CA LEU A 201 48.16 34.72 -9.70
C LEU A 201 47.96 33.38 -10.42
N THR A 202 49.05 32.67 -10.73
CA THR A 202 48.98 31.33 -11.34
C THR A 202 48.35 30.33 -10.38
N GLU A 203 48.76 30.32 -9.11
CA GLU A 203 48.17 29.46 -8.07
C GLU A 203 46.68 29.77 -7.84
N LYS A 204 46.29 31.05 -7.82
CA LYS A 204 44.88 31.45 -7.76
C LYS A 204 44.09 30.99 -8.98
N LEU A 205 44.66 31.11 -10.17
CA LEU A 205 44.02 30.68 -11.41
C LEU A 205 43.76 29.16 -11.37
N ASP A 206 44.73 28.37 -10.94
CA ASP A 206 44.58 26.91 -10.85
C ASP A 206 43.57 26.51 -9.78
N THR A 207 43.56 27.20 -8.63
CA THR A 207 42.53 26.99 -7.60
C THR A 207 41.12 27.29 -8.13
N LEU A 208 40.96 28.38 -8.88
CA LEU A 208 39.68 28.74 -9.50
C LEU A 208 39.25 27.74 -10.58
N LYS A 209 40.18 27.18 -11.36
CA LYS A 209 39.88 26.11 -12.32
C LYS A 209 39.37 24.86 -11.63
N VAL A 210 40.01 24.43 -10.54
CA VAL A 210 39.57 23.26 -9.75
C VAL A 210 38.16 23.49 -9.20
N LYS A 211 37.90 24.64 -8.57
CA LYS A 211 36.56 24.99 -8.07
C LYS A 211 35.50 24.99 -9.17
N ARG A 212 35.81 25.55 -10.34
CA ARG A 212 34.90 25.54 -11.50
C ARG A 212 34.59 24.12 -11.98
N GLN A 213 35.58 23.22 -11.93
CA GLN A 213 35.38 21.81 -12.28
C GLN A 213 34.51 21.08 -11.24
N GLU A 214 34.75 21.32 -9.94
CA GLU A 214 33.91 20.78 -8.87
C GLU A 214 32.45 21.26 -8.98
N ASP A 215 32.23 22.55 -9.21
CA ASP A 215 30.88 23.11 -9.37
C ASP A 215 30.16 22.51 -10.58
N LYS A 216 30.89 22.26 -11.67
CA LYS A 216 30.36 21.56 -12.85
C LYS A 216 29.93 20.12 -12.52
N GLU A 217 30.65 19.42 -11.65
CA GLU A 217 30.28 18.08 -11.20
C GLU A 217 29.09 18.12 -10.25
N ARG A 218 29.08 19.03 -9.27
CA ARG A 218 27.93 19.27 -8.38
C ARG A 218 26.66 19.57 -9.17
N LEU A 219 26.76 20.36 -10.25
CA LEU A 219 25.62 20.69 -11.10
C LEU A 219 25.05 19.44 -11.80
N LYS A 220 25.92 18.54 -12.29
CA LYS A 220 25.47 17.28 -12.90
C LYS A 220 24.77 16.37 -11.89
N ASP A 221 25.28 16.29 -10.67
CA ASP A 221 24.66 15.47 -9.64
C ASP A 221 23.33 16.06 -9.16
N TYR A 222 23.23 17.39 -9.11
CA TYR A 222 21.97 18.09 -8.89
C TYR A 222 20.94 17.76 -9.99
N ASP A 223 21.34 17.80 -11.27
CA ASP A 223 20.44 17.45 -12.39
C ASP A 223 19.96 16.00 -12.32
N LYS A 224 20.84 15.04 -11.95
CA LYS A 224 20.44 13.64 -11.73
C LYS A 224 19.42 13.53 -10.59
N LEU A 225 19.66 14.21 -9.47
CA LEU A 225 18.77 14.17 -8.32
C LEU A 225 17.41 14.81 -8.65
N LYS A 226 17.41 15.88 -9.45
CA LYS A 226 16.18 16.52 -9.94
C LYS A 226 15.34 15.54 -10.77
N ILE A 227 15.95 14.79 -11.69
CA ILE A 227 15.25 13.77 -12.49
C ILE A 227 14.66 12.68 -11.59
N GLN A 228 15.43 12.21 -10.59
CA GLN A 228 14.93 11.21 -9.64
C GLN A 228 13.74 11.74 -8.82
N LEU A 229 13.79 12.99 -8.39
CA LEU A 229 12.70 13.64 -7.67
C LEU A 229 11.43 13.69 -8.53
N GLU A 230 11.57 14.04 -9.81
CA GLU A 230 10.46 14.14 -10.76
C GLU A 230 9.81 12.77 -11.00
N GLN A 231 10.62 11.71 -11.16
CA GLN A 231 10.13 10.33 -11.23
C GLN A 231 9.40 9.89 -9.95
N LEU A 232 9.92 10.26 -8.77
CA LEU A 232 9.27 9.95 -7.49
C LEU A 232 7.94 10.69 -7.32
N ILE A 233 7.84 11.93 -7.80
CA ILE A 233 6.59 12.69 -7.80
C ILE A 233 5.55 12.00 -8.70
N GLU A 234 5.95 11.57 -9.90
CA GLU A 234 5.04 10.85 -10.82
C GLU A 234 4.61 9.49 -10.24
N PHE A 235 5.54 8.75 -9.63
CA PHE A 235 5.23 7.48 -8.97
C PHE A 235 4.28 7.68 -7.79
N LYS A 236 4.49 8.72 -6.97
CA LYS A 236 3.59 9.11 -5.89
C LYS A 236 2.20 9.45 -6.43
N ALA A 237 2.11 10.19 -7.54
CA ALA A 237 0.83 10.54 -8.16
C ALA A 237 0.06 9.28 -8.59
N LYS A 238 0.72 8.31 -9.24
CA LYS A 238 0.12 7.02 -9.62
C LYS A 238 -0.38 6.23 -8.42
N ILE A 239 0.41 6.17 -7.34
CA ILE A 239 -0.03 5.52 -6.09
C ILE A 239 -1.24 6.23 -5.48
N MET A 240 -1.24 7.57 -5.43
CA MET A 240 -2.36 8.34 -4.89
C MET A 240 -3.64 8.14 -5.70
N GLU A 241 -3.55 8.09 -7.02
CA GLU A 241 -4.69 7.83 -7.90
C GLU A 241 -5.23 6.41 -7.71
N SER A 242 -4.35 5.41 -7.67
CA SER A 242 -4.72 4.02 -7.39
C SER A 242 -5.40 3.89 -6.02
N GLN A 243 -4.85 4.53 -4.99
CA GLN A 243 -5.43 4.56 -3.65
C GLN A 243 -6.83 5.19 -3.66
N ALA A 244 -7.02 6.30 -4.37
CA ALA A 244 -8.31 6.97 -4.48
C ALA A 244 -9.33 6.11 -5.24
N SER A 245 -8.92 5.41 -6.29
CA SER A 245 -9.77 4.45 -7.01
C SER A 245 -10.23 3.31 -6.10
N LEU A 246 -9.29 2.67 -5.40
CA LEU A 246 -9.59 1.59 -4.46
C LEU A 246 -10.53 2.05 -3.33
N GLN A 247 -10.35 3.27 -2.83
CA GLN A 247 -11.26 3.83 -1.82
C GLN A 247 -12.68 4.01 -2.35
N ARG A 248 -12.86 4.48 -3.60
CA ARG A 248 -14.19 4.57 -4.22
C ARG A 248 -14.82 3.20 -4.44
N GLU A 249 -14.03 2.22 -4.88
CA GLU A 249 -14.53 0.85 -5.08
C GLU A 249 -14.96 0.20 -3.77
N VAL A 250 -14.19 0.39 -2.69
CA VAL A 250 -14.58 -0.06 -1.34
C VAL A 250 -15.86 0.63 -0.87
N GLN A 251 -16.03 1.93 -1.13
CA GLN A 251 -17.26 2.64 -0.77
C GLN A 251 -18.47 2.13 -1.58
N LYS A 252 -18.29 1.90 -2.87
CA LYS A 252 -19.33 1.34 -3.74
C LYS A 252 -19.74 -0.06 -3.29
N ALA A 253 -18.77 -0.96 -3.07
CA ALA A 253 -19.05 -2.31 -2.60
C ALA A 253 -19.79 -2.33 -1.25
N LYS A 254 -19.51 -1.37 -0.35
CA LYS A 254 -20.24 -1.21 0.90
C LYS A 254 -21.69 -0.76 0.70
N LEU A 255 -21.93 0.13 -0.26
CA LEU A 255 -23.29 0.56 -0.61
C LEU A 255 -24.07 -0.60 -1.21
N ASP A 256 -23.52 -1.27 -2.21
CA ASP A 256 -24.14 -2.43 -2.87
C ASP A 256 -24.46 -3.55 -1.85
N ALA A 257 -23.56 -3.80 -0.89
CA ALA A 257 -23.80 -4.77 0.18
C ALA A 257 -24.94 -4.33 1.14
N LYS A 258 -25.08 -3.03 1.41
CA LYS A 258 -26.16 -2.51 2.24
C LYS A 258 -27.51 -2.66 1.52
N ASP A 259 -27.57 -2.28 0.24
CA ASP A 259 -28.78 -2.39 -0.57
C ASP A 259 -29.21 -3.85 -0.72
N ALA A 260 -28.26 -4.79 -0.85
CA ALA A 260 -28.54 -6.22 -0.88
C ALA A 260 -29.08 -6.76 0.45
N ILE A 261 -28.62 -6.24 1.60
CA ILE A 261 -29.16 -6.61 2.91
C ILE A 261 -30.60 -6.10 3.05
N GLU A 262 -30.85 -4.85 2.67
CA GLU A 262 -32.18 -4.24 2.72
C GLU A 262 -33.18 -5.01 1.84
N ALA A 263 -32.80 -5.33 0.59
CA ALA A 263 -33.62 -6.16 -0.30
C ALA A 263 -33.89 -7.58 0.25
N ARG A 264 -32.94 -8.15 1.00
CA ARG A 264 -33.14 -9.45 1.66
C ARG A 264 -34.10 -9.34 2.83
N GLU A 265 -34.04 -8.24 3.59
CA GLU A 265 -34.92 -7.99 4.73
C GLU A 265 -36.36 -7.79 4.27
N THR A 266 -36.58 -6.98 3.22
CA THR A 266 -37.91 -6.81 2.63
C THR A 266 -38.48 -8.13 2.11
N HIS A 267 -37.68 -8.92 1.40
CA HIS A 267 -38.14 -10.24 0.94
C HIS A 267 -38.40 -11.20 2.11
N ALA A 268 -37.67 -11.09 3.21
CA ALA A 268 -37.91 -11.92 4.40
C ALA A 268 -39.24 -11.55 5.07
N GLU A 269 -39.59 -10.26 5.12
CA GLU A 269 -40.87 -9.75 5.61
C GLU A 269 -42.02 -10.24 4.72
N GLU A 270 -41.90 -10.10 3.39
CA GLU A 270 -42.92 -10.61 2.44
C GLU A 270 -43.14 -12.13 2.58
N VAL A 271 -42.08 -12.90 2.80
CA VAL A 271 -42.19 -14.36 3.02
C VAL A 271 -42.86 -14.68 4.36
N ALA A 272 -42.62 -13.89 5.40
CA ALA A 272 -43.30 -14.06 6.69
C ALA A 272 -44.80 -13.79 6.56
N ASP A 273 -45.20 -12.70 5.89
CA ASP A 273 -46.61 -12.38 5.65
C ASP A 273 -47.31 -13.48 4.84
N LEU A 274 -46.63 -14.03 3.83
CA LEU A 274 -47.16 -15.16 3.05
C LEU A 274 -47.28 -16.44 3.88
N ALA A 275 -46.34 -16.69 4.80
CA ALA A 275 -46.41 -17.84 5.71
C ALA A 275 -47.64 -17.72 6.63
N ASP A 276 -47.86 -16.55 7.23
CA ASP A 276 -49.02 -16.28 8.07
C ASP A 276 -50.34 -16.43 7.28
N ALA A 277 -50.37 -15.95 6.04
CA ALA A 277 -51.52 -16.12 5.14
C ALA A 277 -51.81 -17.59 4.83
N VAL A 278 -50.76 -18.40 4.62
CA VAL A 278 -50.90 -19.85 4.43
C VAL A 278 -51.43 -20.49 5.71
N GLU A 279 -50.87 -20.16 6.88
CA GLU A 279 -51.32 -20.70 8.17
C GLU A 279 -52.82 -20.45 8.39
N MET A 280 -53.28 -19.21 8.20
CA MET A 280 -54.71 -18.87 8.28
C MET A 280 -55.56 -19.70 7.31
N ALA A 281 -55.15 -19.81 6.05
CA ALA A 281 -55.87 -20.59 5.05
C ALA A 281 -55.93 -22.09 5.39
N THR A 282 -54.89 -22.65 6.00
CA THR A 282 -54.91 -24.04 6.49
C THR A 282 -55.94 -24.24 7.59
N VAL A 283 -56.04 -23.30 8.55
CA VAL A 283 -57.04 -23.39 9.63
C VAL A 283 -58.46 -23.32 9.07
N GLU A 284 -58.72 -22.41 8.11
CA GLU A 284 -60.02 -22.33 7.43
C GLU A 284 -60.38 -23.63 6.70
N LYS A 285 -59.39 -24.24 6.04
CA LYS A 285 -59.56 -25.52 5.36
C LYS A 285 -59.88 -26.65 6.35
N GLU A 286 -59.15 -26.77 7.45
CA GLU A 286 -59.39 -27.80 8.47
C GLU A 286 -60.78 -27.67 9.08
N MET A 287 -61.23 -26.44 9.40
CA MET A 287 -62.59 -26.20 9.89
C MET A 287 -63.66 -26.59 8.85
N ALA A 288 -63.42 -26.33 7.57
CA ALA A 288 -64.34 -26.70 6.51
C ALA A 288 -64.40 -28.23 6.31
N GLU A 289 -63.27 -28.92 6.42
CA GLU A 289 -63.18 -30.38 6.34
C GLU A 289 -63.92 -31.04 7.51
N GLU A 290 -63.72 -30.59 8.76
CA GLU A 290 -64.42 -31.11 9.94
C GLU A 290 -65.94 -30.90 9.83
N LYS A 291 -66.36 -29.73 9.33
CA LYS A 291 -67.78 -29.44 9.10
C LYS A 291 -68.37 -30.34 8.01
N ALA A 292 -67.64 -30.58 6.93
CA ALA A 292 -68.07 -31.47 5.86
C ALA A 292 -68.19 -32.92 6.35
N GLU A 293 -67.24 -33.40 7.14
CA GLU A 293 -67.28 -34.73 7.76
C GLU A 293 -68.47 -34.88 8.70
N THR A 294 -68.75 -33.85 9.52
CA THR A 294 -69.91 -33.84 10.42
C THR A 294 -71.23 -33.93 9.63
N LEU A 295 -71.39 -33.10 8.58
CA LEU A 295 -72.58 -33.12 7.73
C LEU A 295 -72.72 -34.45 6.97
N GLN A 296 -71.60 -35.06 6.56
CA GLN A 296 -71.60 -36.36 5.91
C GLN A 296 -72.11 -37.45 6.87
N LEU A 297 -71.65 -37.44 8.13
CA LEU A 297 -72.12 -38.37 9.15
C LEU A 297 -73.60 -38.19 9.47
N GLU A 298 -74.09 -36.95 9.59
CA GLU A 298 -75.51 -36.66 9.76
C GLU A 298 -76.37 -37.18 8.58
N LEU A 299 -75.86 -37.02 7.36
CA LEU A 299 -76.51 -37.48 6.14
C LEU A 299 -76.60 -39.02 6.12
N ASP A 300 -75.52 -39.71 6.47
CA ASP A 300 -75.50 -41.18 6.50
C ASP A 300 -76.43 -41.73 7.60
N VAL A 301 -76.49 -41.10 8.79
CA VAL A 301 -77.49 -41.44 9.82
C VAL A 301 -78.92 -41.23 9.31
N CYS A 302 -79.18 -40.18 8.54
CA CYS A 302 -80.50 -39.95 7.96
C CYS A 302 -80.85 -40.97 6.86
N ARG A 303 -79.86 -41.42 6.07
CA ARG A 303 -80.02 -42.49 5.08
C ARG A 303 -80.37 -43.81 5.75
N GLU A 304 -79.65 -44.21 6.80
CA GLU A 304 -79.93 -45.46 7.53
C GLU A 304 -81.36 -45.47 8.08
N LYS A 305 -81.81 -44.35 8.68
CA LYS A 305 -83.21 -44.22 9.15
C LYS A 305 -84.22 -44.32 8.02
N LEU A 306 -83.92 -43.76 6.85
CA LEU A 306 -84.79 -43.86 5.68
C LEU A 306 -84.88 -45.31 5.19
N GLU A 307 -83.76 -46.03 5.17
CA GLU A 307 -83.71 -47.46 4.80
C GLU A 307 -84.52 -48.31 5.79
N GLU A 308 -84.36 -48.09 7.10
CA GLU A 308 -85.14 -48.75 8.15
C GLU A 308 -86.64 -48.55 7.95
N VAL A 309 -87.09 -47.29 7.83
CA VAL A 309 -88.51 -46.97 7.63
C VAL A 309 -89.03 -47.53 6.30
N THR A 310 -88.21 -47.56 5.25
CA THR A 310 -88.59 -48.15 3.95
C THR A 310 -88.81 -49.65 4.07
N LEU A 311 -87.92 -50.35 4.77
CA LEU A 311 -88.02 -51.79 5.01
C LEU A 311 -89.25 -52.12 5.87
N ASP A 312 -89.52 -51.34 6.92
CA ASP A 312 -90.74 -51.44 7.72
C ASP A 312 -92.01 -51.28 6.86
N LEU A 313 -92.02 -50.30 5.95
CA LEU A 313 -93.13 -50.09 5.02
C LEU A 313 -93.31 -51.26 4.05
N GLU A 314 -92.22 -51.87 3.57
CA GLU A 314 -92.29 -53.06 2.71
C GLU A 314 -92.86 -54.26 3.43
N ILE A 315 -92.43 -54.50 4.67
CA ILE A 315 -92.98 -55.56 5.54
C ILE A 315 -94.48 -55.34 5.74
N LEU A 316 -94.90 -54.13 6.13
CA LEU A 316 -96.31 -53.81 6.35
C LEU A 316 -97.16 -53.98 5.07
N LYS A 317 -96.63 -53.60 3.90
CA LYS A 317 -97.32 -53.84 2.62
C LYS A 317 -97.44 -55.32 2.30
N ALA A 318 -96.40 -56.12 2.52
CA ALA A 318 -96.44 -57.55 2.31
C ALA A 318 -97.45 -58.23 3.24
N GLU A 319 -97.53 -57.81 4.51
CA GLU A 319 -98.53 -58.28 5.47
C GLU A 319 -99.97 -57.93 5.02
N LEU A 320 -100.20 -56.71 4.53
CA LEU A 320 -101.49 -56.29 3.97
C LEU A 320 -101.87 -57.09 2.71
N GLN A 321 -100.90 -57.37 1.85
CA GLN A 321 -101.13 -58.16 0.63
C GLN A 321 -101.48 -59.62 0.95
N ASN A 322 -100.82 -60.22 1.94
CA ASN A 322 -101.17 -61.56 2.43
C ASN A 322 -102.57 -61.60 3.06
N ARG A 323 -102.96 -60.55 3.80
CA ARG A 323 -104.32 -60.44 4.39
C ARG A 323 -105.42 -60.28 3.34
N THR A 324 -105.14 -59.56 2.25
CA THR A 324 -106.11 -59.38 1.15
C THR A 324 -106.17 -60.60 0.23
N GLY A 325 -105.07 -61.34 0.02
CA GLY A 325 -105.03 -62.61 -0.71
C GLY A 325 -105.72 -63.78 0.00
N SER A 326 -105.79 -63.78 1.35
CA SER A 326 -106.56 -64.77 2.11
C SER A 326 -108.08 -64.52 2.14
N GLY A 327 -108.56 -63.42 1.54
CA GLY A 327 -109.95 -62.99 1.58
C GLY A 327 -110.83 -63.42 0.39
N THR A 328 -110.28 -64.10 -0.62
CA THR A 328 -111.00 -64.46 -1.87
C THR A 328 -111.15 -65.97 -2.10
N SER A 329 -111.25 -66.77 -1.03
CA SER A 329 -111.76 -68.15 -1.10
C SER A 329 -113.05 -68.28 -0.30
N LYS A 330 -114.18 -67.90 -0.92
CA LYS A 330 -115.50 -68.49 -0.71
C LYS A 330 -116.44 -68.11 -1.84
#